data_AF-A0A2T0RNM2-F1
#
_entry.id   AF-A0A2T0RNM2-F1
#
_cell.length_a   1.000
_cell.length_b   1.000
_cell.length_c   1.000
_cell.angle_alpha   90.00
_cell.angle_beta   90.00
_cell.angle_gamma   90.00
#
_symmetry.space_group_name_H-M   'P 1'
#
loop_
_entity.id
_entity.type
_entity.pdbx_description
1 polymer ?
#
loop_
_entity_poly.entity_id
_entity_poly.type
_entity_poly.pdbx_seq_one_letter_code
_entity_poly.pdbx_strand_id
1 'polypeptide(L)'
;MTVRDERPRLADRGPDLAARGARPVPVAPPACPDDLPRYLGALRRLSDADDLAVAYAGCTIAVDVAGRDGSAAGLVLAYSERSSAARRLGDLPQARRDAEAAADLLEVSGAQPQSAMAALLLSRRLAVRLDLGDLESADALLAAAPFGAELPDEPEFLLLRYVRGRLHAAVGRPGEGLADLYRCGERVATLRADHPGVLPWRSAAATVLTGIGAAEAAERLAAEEVALTRRHGLASALGRALRIQGQVRPGPAGMAAAEEAVRVLQGTPRRFERATALVDLGGLLNLARRRPQARRVLRDGLELAQECGSPALVARARTYYAGRAPGRC
;
A
#
# COMPACT_ATOMS: atom_id res chain seq x y z
N MET A 1 -16.54 -1.31 -27.65
CA MET A 1 -15.62 -2.46 -27.64
C MET A 1 -15.79 -3.16 -26.30
N THR A 2 -16.64 -4.18 -26.26
CA THR A 2 -16.92 -4.98 -25.07
C THR A 2 -15.73 -5.90 -24.83
N VAL A 3 -14.85 -5.54 -23.91
CA VAL A 3 -13.79 -6.44 -23.43
C VAL A 3 -14.47 -7.53 -22.60
N ARG A 4 -14.82 -8.65 -23.25
CA ARG A 4 -15.19 -9.88 -22.55
C ARG A 4 -13.91 -10.41 -21.90
N ASP A 5 -13.87 -10.29 -20.57
CA ASP A 5 -12.80 -10.83 -19.74
C ASP A 5 -13.08 -12.32 -19.51
N GLU A 6 -12.56 -13.18 -20.40
CA GLU A 6 -12.66 -14.65 -20.33
C GLU A 6 -11.61 -15.26 -19.37
N ARG A 7 -11.03 -14.48 -18.46
CA ARG A 7 -10.01 -15.01 -17.54
C ARG A 7 -10.66 -15.81 -16.41
N PRO A 8 -10.11 -16.99 -16.08
CA PRO A 8 -10.67 -17.89 -15.09
C PRO A 8 -10.80 -17.20 -13.74
N ARG A 9 -11.87 -17.53 -13.00
CA ARG A 9 -12.05 -17.09 -11.61
C ARG A 9 -10.75 -17.38 -10.84
N LEU A 10 -9.96 -16.35 -10.54
CA LEU A 10 -8.77 -16.43 -9.66
C LEU A 10 -9.16 -16.82 -8.22
N ALA A 11 -10.46 -16.98 -7.97
CA ALA A 11 -11.07 -17.61 -6.80
C ALA A 11 -10.82 -19.14 -6.80
N ASP A 12 -9.56 -19.57 -6.72
CA ASP A 12 -9.30 -20.87 -6.12
C ASP A 12 -9.00 -20.69 -4.63
N ARG A 13 -9.50 -21.64 -3.85
CA ARG A 13 -9.55 -21.63 -2.39
C ARG A 13 -8.14 -21.59 -1.81
N GLY A 14 -7.58 -20.38 -1.67
CA GLY A 14 -6.37 -20.15 -0.92
C GLY A 14 -6.52 -20.72 0.51
N PRO A 15 -5.45 -21.28 1.09
CA PRO A 15 -5.49 -21.92 2.39
C PRO A 15 -6.06 -20.97 3.43
N ASP A 16 -6.55 -21.56 4.51
CA ASP A 16 -7.08 -20.81 5.64
C ASP A 16 -6.01 -19.85 6.21
N LEU A 17 -6.05 -18.58 5.80
CA LEU A 17 -5.16 -17.54 6.33
C LEU A 17 -5.32 -17.38 7.85
N ALA A 18 -6.40 -17.93 8.43
CA ALA A 18 -6.60 -17.99 9.88
C ALA A 18 -5.51 -18.78 10.62
N ALA A 19 -4.78 -19.69 9.94
CA ALA A 19 -3.63 -20.38 10.54
C ALA A 19 -2.44 -19.45 10.81
N ARG A 20 -2.44 -18.21 10.28
CA ARG A 20 -1.50 -17.14 10.67
C ARG A 20 -2.06 -16.20 11.75
N GLY A 21 -3.25 -16.51 12.29
CA GLY A 21 -3.95 -15.75 13.32
C GLY A 21 -3.37 -15.87 14.74
N ALA A 22 -2.29 -16.64 14.93
CA ALA A 22 -1.50 -16.52 16.13
C ALA A 22 -0.81 -15.15 16.10
N ARG A 23 -1.26 -14.22 16.96
CA ARG A 23 -0.58 -12.94 17.18
C ARG A 23 0.92 -13.22 17.31
N PRO A 24 1.78 -12.64 16.45
CA PRO A 24 3.20 -12.98 16.49
C PRO A 24 3.73 -12.71 17.89
N VAL A 25 4.29 -13.75 18.53
CA VAL A 25 4.85 -13.65 19.88
C VAL A 25 5.93 -12.56 19.87
N PRO A 26 6.00 -11.68 20.89
CA PRO A 26 7.06 -10.70 20.99
C PRO A 26 8.42 -11.40 20.90
N VAL A 27 9.22 -10.98 19.92
CA VAL A 27 10.54 -11.56 19.66
C VAL A 27 11.51 -10.88 20.59
N ALA A 28 12.37 -11.64 21.26
CA ALA A 28 13.46 -11.07 22.04
C ALA A 28 14.28 -10.09 21.16
N PRO A 29 14.66 -8.91 21.68
CA PRO A 29 15.55 -8.01 20.98
C PRO A 29 16.83 -8.74 20.51
N PRO A 30 17.37 -8.40 19.33
CA PRO A 30 18.59 -9.00 18.83
C PRO A 30 19.76 -8.64 19.76
N ALA A 31 20.58 -9.63 20.12
CA ALA A 31 21.75 -9.41 20.98
C ALA A 31 22.98 -9.00 20.16
N CYS A 32 23.04 -9.42 18.90
CA CYS A 32 24.08 -9.07 17.93
C CYS A 32 23.49 -8.97 16.51
N PRO A 33 24.29 -8.54 15.50
CA PRO A 33 23.80 -8.34 14.14
C PRO A 33 23.33 -9.64 13.46
N ASP A 34 23.86 -10.79 13.84
CA ASP A 34 23.50 -12.09 13.26
C ASP A 34 22.03 -12.48 13.55
N ASP A 35 21.45 -11.93 14.61
CA ASP A 35 20.03 -12.13 14.96
C ASP A 35 19.07 -11.29 14.09
N LEU A 36 19.59 -10.24 13.43
CA LEU A 36 18.76 -9.23 12.75
C LEU A 36 17.86 -9.81 11.66
N PRO A 37 18.31 -10.73 10.77
CA PRO A 37 17.42 -11.28 9.74
C PRO A 37 16.19 -11.98 10.32
N ARG A 38 16.38 -12.79 11.38
CA ARG A 38 15.28 -13.49 12.06
C ARG A 38 14.36 -12.49 12.76
N TYR A 39 14.95 -11.52 13.47
CA TYR A 39 14.21 -10.48 14.19
C TYR A 39 13.35 -9.63 13.26
N LEU A 40 13.94 -9.08 12.19
CA LEU A 40 13.25 -8.27 11.18
C LEU A 40 12.17 -9.07 10.42
N GLY A 41 12.42 -10.35 10.13
CA GLY A 41 11.41 -11.24 9.56
C GLY A 41 10.18 -11.39 10.45
N ALA A 42 10.33 -11.33 11.77
CA ALA A 42 9.22 -11.37 12.71
C ALA A 42 8.52 -10.01 12.86
N LEU A 43 9.24 -8.89 12.82
CA LEU A 43 8.65 -7.55 12.77
C LEU A 43 7.82 -7.33 11.50
N ARG A 44 8.23 -7.92 10.37
CA ARG A 44 7.44 -7.92 9.14
C ARG A 44 6.09 -8.63 9.34
N ARG A 45 6.09 -9.80 10.01
CA ARG A 45 4.84 -10.51 10.35
C ARG A 45 3.94 -9.70 11.28
N LEU A 46 4.50 -9.02 12.28
CA LEU A 46 3.74 -8.06 13.11
C LEU A 46 3.14 -6.94 12.27
N SER A 47 3.91 -6.40 11.33
CA SER A 47 3.42 -5.35 10.42
C SER A 47 2.29 -5.81 9.52
N ASP A 48 2.33 -7.07 9.07
CA ASP A 48 1.28 -7.67 8.23
C ASP A 48 0.02 -8.02 9.02
N ALA A 49 0.15 -8.19 10.34
CA ALA A 49 -0.95 -8.34 11.30
C ALA A 49 -1.44 -6.99 11.91
N ASP A 50 -0.98 -5.86 11.38
CA ASP A 50 -1.28 -4.50 11.87
C ASP A 50 -0.81 -4.18 13.31
N ASP A 51 0.06 -4.99 13.93
CA ASP A 51 0.81 -4.63 15.15
C ASP A 51 1.95 -3.63 14.82
N LEU A 52 1.61 -2.52 14.13
CA LEU A 52 2.55 -1.59 13.51
C LEU A 52 3.41 -0.81 14.51
N ALA A 53 2.84 -0.42 15.65
CA ALA A 53 3.57 0.32 16.69
C ALA A 53 4.71 -0.53 17.27
N VAL A 54 4.42 -1.82 17.53
CA VAL A 54 5.42 -2.79 18.01
C VAL A 54 6.46 -3.05 16.93
N ALA A 55 6.03 -3.25 15.68
CA ALA A 55 6.95 -3.45 14.57
C ALA A 55 7.88 -2.25 14.37
N TYR A 56 7.36 -1.02 14.41
CA TYR A 56 8.14 0.21 14.29
C TYR A 56 9.15 0.35 15.43
N ALA A 57 8.72 0.17 16.68
CA ALA A 57 9.61 0.21 17.85
C ALA A 57 10.72 -0.85 17.76
N GLY A 58 10.37 -2.08 17.33
CA GLY A 58 11.35 -3.12 17.08
C GLY A 58 12.34 -2.75 15.97
N CYS A 59 11.89 -2.13 14.89
CA CYS A 59 12.80 -1.70 13.82
C CYS A 59 13.76 -0.61 14.30
N THR A 60 13.34 0.26 15.22
CA THR A 60 14.25 1.23 15.87
C THR A 60 15.34 0.52 16.68
N ILE A 61 14.99 -0.52 17.44
CA ILE A 61 15.99 -1.36 18.14
C ILE A 61 16.96 -2.00 17.14
N ALA A 62 16.45 -2.53 16.02
CA ALA A 62 17.27 -3.13 14.99
C ALA A 62 18.24 -2.14 14.34
N VAL A 63 17.80 -0.89 14.09
CA VAL A 63 18.66 0.20 13.60
C VAL A 63 19.76 0.51 14.62
N ASP A 64 19.43 0.61 15.91
CA ASP A 64 20.41 0.89 16.96
C ASP A 64 21.46 -0.21 17.10
N VAL A 65 21.05 -1.48 17.09
CA VAL A 65 21.97 -2.63 17.17
C VAL A 65 22.88 -2.67 15.94
N ALA A 66 22.31 -2.59 14.74
CA ALA A 66 23.11 -2.58 13.51
C ALA A 66 24.07 -1.38 13.45
N GLY A 67 23.66 -0.23 13.98
CA GLY A 67 24.49 0.98 14.03
C GLY A 67 25.67 0.87 14.99
N ARG A 68 25.47 0.34 16.21
CA ARG A 68 26.55 0.15 17.19
C ARG A 68 27.64 -0.79 16.68
N ASP A 69 27.25 -1.83 15.96
CA ASP A 69 28.16 -2.85 15.45
C ASP A 69 28.69 -2.53 14.04
N GLY A 70 28.28 -1.40 13.45
CA GLY A 70 28.70 -0.99 12.11
C GLY A 70 28.21 -1.90 10.97
N SER A 71 27.13 -2.66 11.19
CA SER A 71 26.59 -3.61 10.21
C SER A 71 25.78 -2.89 9.13
N ALA A 72 26.41 -2.58 8.00
CA ALA A 72 25.75 -1.95 6.85
C ALA A 72 24.55 -2.78 6.34
N ALA A 73 24.73 -4.11 6.19
CA ALA A 73 23.64 -4.99 5.76
C ALA A 73 22.47 -5.03 6.76
N GLY A 74 22.78 -5.01 8.07
CA GLY A 74 21.78 -4.89 9.12
C GLY A 74 21.00 -3.58 9.05
N LEU A 75 21.69 -2.47 8.82
CA LEU A 75 21.07 -1.15 8.66
C LEU A 75 20.15 -1.08 7.43
N VAL A 76 20.58 -1.60 6.28
CA VAL A 76 19.76 -1.66 5.06
C VAL A 76 18.43 -2.36 5.34
N LEU A 77 18.48 -3.55 5.96
CA LEU A 77 17.29 -4.32 6.30
C LEU A 77 16.40 -3.60 7.33
N ALA A 78 17.00 -3.04 8.38
CA ALA A 78 16.28 -2.37 9.45
C ALA A 78 15.59 -1.08 8.97
N TYR A 79 16.27 -0.26 8.18
CA TYR A 79 15.67 0.93 7.56
C TYR A 79 14.58 0.58 6.55
N SER A 80 14.76 -0.47 5.73
CA SER A 80 13.73 -0.92 4.79
C SER A 80 12.42 -1.32 5.49
N GLU A 81 12.51 -2.07 6.59
CA GLU A 81 11.33 -2.45 7.36
C GLU A 81 10.75 -1.31 8.18
N ARG A 82 11.58 -0.43 8.76
CA ARG A 82 11.08 0.76 9.47
C ARG A 82 10.37 1.71 8.52
N SER A 83 10.88 1.90 7.31
CA SER A 83 10.22 2.67 6.25
C SER A 83 8.83 2.11 5.94
N SER A 84 8.72 0.79 5.80
CA SER A 84 7.44 0.10 5.62
C SER A 84 6.47 0.39 6.77
N ALA A 85 6.91 0.19 8.01
CA ALA A 85 6.07 0.38 9.19
C ALA A 85 5.64 1.85 9.34
N ALA A 86 6.56 2.80 9.17
CA ALA A 86 6.31 4.23 9.20
C ALA A 86 5.26 4.65 8.15
N ARG A 87 5.42 4.19 6.89
CA ARG A 87 4.45 4.48 5.82
C ARG A 87 3.05 3.99 6.19
N ARG A 88 2.96 2.77 6.74
CA ARG A 88 1.70 2.15 7.17
C ARG A 88 1.08 2.88 8.38
N LEU A 89 1.89 3.38 9.31
CA LEU A 89 1.47 4.24 10.43
C LEU A 89 1.04 5.64 9.99
N GLY A 90 1.40 6.03 8.78
CA GLY A 90 1.14 7.34 8.20
C GLY A 90 2.24 8.38 8.44
N ASP A 91 3.40 8.00 8.98
CA ASP A 91 4.57 8.89 9.04
C ASP A 91 5.36 8.81 7.71
N LEU A 92 4.85 9.50 6.68
CA LEU A 92 5.49 9.55 5.37
C LEU A 92 6.86 10.24 5.38
N PRO A 93 7.09 11.32 6.16
CA PRO A 93 8.43 11.91 6.28
C PRO A 93 9.46 10.92 6.78
N GLN A 94 9.16 10.15 7.84
CA GLN A 94 10.06 9.12 8.35
C GLN A 94 10.22 7.98 7.34
N ALA A 95 9.13 7.53 6.72
CA ALA A 95 9.18 6.49 5.72
C ALA A 95 10.11 6.84 4.55
N ARG A 96 10.09 8.10 4.11
CA ARG A 96 10.99 8.59 3.06
C ARG A 96 12.44 8.58 3.52
N ARG A 97 12.74 9.14 4.70
CA ARG A 97 14.12 9.18 5.23
C ARG A 97 14.71 7.77 5.30
N ASP A 98 13.98 6.83 5.86
CA ASP A 98 14.45 5.44 5.99
C ASP A 98 14.58 4.73 4.64
N ALA A 99 13.67 4.99 3.68
CA ALA A 99 13.76 4.39 2.34
C ALA A 99 14.99 4.89 1.55
N GLU A 100 15.33 6.18 1.67
CA GLU A 100 16.52 6.75 1.03
C GLU A 100 17.79 6.27 1.75
N ALA A 101 17.84 6.31 3.09
CA ALA A 101 18.99 5.83 3.85
C ALA A 101 19.32 4.35 3.57
N ALA A 102 18.31 3.49 3.43
CA ALA A 102 18.51 2.10 3.05
C ALA A 102 19.12 1.96 1.65
N ALA A 103 18.72 2.80 0.69
CA ALA A 103 19.24 2.76 -0.67
C ALA A 103 20.68 3.28 -0.77
N ASP A 104 20.98 4.40 -0.10
CA ASP A 104 22.34 4.96 -0.04
C ASP A 104 23.32 3.93 0.54
N LEU A 105 22.92 3.23 1.60
CA LEU A 105 23.72 2.15 2.21
C LEU A 105 23.89 0.94 1.28
N LEU A 106 22.86 0.59 0.50
CA LEU A 106 22.95 -0.51 -0.46
C LEU A 106 23.95 -0.19 -1.57
N GLU A 107 23.96 1.04 -2.09
CA GLU A 107 24.93 1.48 -3.10
C GLU A 107 26.36 1.35 -2.61
N VAL A 108 26.63 1.73 -1.35
CA VAL A 108 27.96 1.61 -0.73
C VAL A 108 28.32 0.16 -0.41
N SER A 109 27.33 -0.73 -0.21
CA SER A 109 27.58 -2.14 0.11
C SER A 109 28.13 -2.97 -1.06
N GLY A 110 28.09 -2.44 -2.29
CA GLY A 110 28.52 -3.17 -3.50
C GLY A 110 27.57 -4.30 -3.90
N ALA A 111 26.35 -4.34 -3.37
CA ALA A 111 25.34 -5.33 -3.74
C ALA A 111 25.02 -5.28 -5.24
N GLN A 112 24.68 -6.44 -5.81
CA GLN A 112 24.33 -6.52 -7.23
C GLN A 112 23.11 -5.62 -7.53
N PRO A 113 23.17 -4.78 -8.59
CA PRO A 113 22.11 -3.82 -8.89
C PRO A 113 20.74 -4.46 -9.14
N GLN A 114 20.71 -5.71 -9.64
CA GLN A 114 19.47 -6.46 -9.93
C GLN A 114 19.07 -7.45 -8.84
N SER A 115 19.63 -7.33 -7.63
CA SER A 115 19.31 -8.23 -6.51
C SER A 115 17.86 -8.06 -6.01
N ALA A 116 17.34 -9.11 -5.37
CA ALA A 116 16.06 -9.07 -4.66
C ALA A 116 16.02 -7.94 -3.60
N MET A 117 17.17 -7.63 -2.97
CA MET A 117 17.28 -6.51 -2.03
C MET A 117 17.07 -5.17 -2.74
N ALA A 118 17.74 -4.94 -3.88
CA ALA A 118 17.55 -3.73 -4.67
C ALA A 118 16.10 -3.57 -5.12
N ALA A 119 15.44 -4.65 -5.54
CA ALA A 119 14.02 -4.64 -5.91
C ALA A 119 13.11 -4.26 -4.74
N LEU A 120 13.38 -4.82 -3.55
CA LEU A 120 12.64 -4.49 -2.34
C LEU A 120 12.80 -3.00 -1.99
N LEU A 121 14.03 -2.47 -1.96
CA LEU A 121 14.26 -1.06 -1.62
C LEU A 121 13.63 -0.11 -2.64
N LEU A 122 13.73 -0.43 -3.93
CA LEU A 122 13.06 0.33 -4.99
C LEU A 122 11.55 0.35 -4.75
N SER A 123 10.94 -0.80 -4.40
CA SER A 123 9.51 -0.85 -4.08
C SER A 123 9.12 0.07 -2.91
N ARG A 124 9.97 0.19 -1.87
CA ARG A 124 9.74 1.09 -0.72
C ARG A 124 9.78 2.55 -1.17
N ARG A 125 10.81 2.93 -1.92
CA ARG A 125 11.02 4.30 -2.43
C ARG A 125 9.90 4.74 -3.35
N LEU A 126 9.46 3.87 -4.27
CA LEU A 126 8.33 4.14 -5.16
C LEU A 126 6.99 4.24 -4.40
N ALA A 127 6.75 3.35 -3.42
CA ALA A 127 5.52 3.39 -2.63
C ALA A 127 5.39 4.68 -1.82
N VAL A 128 6.48 5.16 -1.21
CA VAL A 128 6.49 6.44 -0.49
C VAL A 128 6.25 7.61 -1.44
N ARG A 129 6.91 7.65 -2.60
CA ARG A 129 6.71 8.73 -3.59
C ARG A 129 5.28 8.77 -4.13
N LEU A 130 4.66 7.61 -4.38
CA LEU A 130 3.25 7.52 -4.75
C LEU A 130 2.33 8.13 -3.67
N ASP A 131 2.57 7.82 -2.40
CA ASP A 131 1.75 8.34 -1.29
C ASP A 131 1.98 9.85 -1.03
N LEU A 132 3.16 10.36 -1.41
CA LEU A 132 3.48 11.80 -1.44
C LEU A 132 2.93 12.51 -2.70
N GLY A 133 2.59 11.75 -3.75
CA GLY A 133 2.21 12.25 -5.08
C GLY A 133 3.37 12.82 -5.90
N ASP A 134 4.60 12.42 -5.57
CA ASP A 134 5.81 12.77 -6.33
C ASP A 134 5.99 11.79 -7.50
N LEU A 135 5.07 11.89 -8.46
CA LEU A 135 4.96 10.93 -9.58
C LEU A 135 6.12 11.07 -10.57
N GLU A 136 6.60 12.29 -10.80
CA GLU A 136 7.72 12.58 -11.69
C GLU A 136 9.01 11.94 -11.17
N SER A 137 9.34 12.16 -9.89
CA SER A 137 10.52 11.51 -9.27
C SER A 137 10.37 9.99 -9.26
N ALA A 138 9.16 9.47 -9.03
CA ALA A 138 8.92 8.03 -9.03
C ALA A 138 9.16 7.40 -10.41
N ASP A 139 8.65 8.01 -11.48
CA ASP A 139 8.83 7.52 -12.86
C ASP A 139 10.30 7.59 -13.29
N ALA A 140 10.98 8.70 -12.97
CA ALA A 140 12.42 8.84 -13.23
C ALA A 140 13.26 7.80 -12.47
N LEU A 141 12.92 7.55 -11.19
CA LEU A 141 13.59 6.54 -10.37
C LEU A 141 13.37 5.13 -10.92
N LEU A 142 12.15 4.80 -11.37
CA LEU A 142 11.87 3.51 -12.00
C LEU A 142 12.61 3.37 -13.34
N ALA A 143 12.66 4.41 -14.16
CA ALA A 143 13.33 4.40 -15.47
C ALA A 143 14.86 4.24 -15.35
N ALA A 144 15.47 4.79 -14.29
CA ALA A 144 16.89 4.63 -14.01
C ALA A 144 17.24 3.28 -13.34
N ALA A 145 16.24 2.52 -12.88
CA ALA A 145 16.47 1.27 -12.19
C ALA A 145 17.06 0.22 -13.14
N PRO A 146 17.98 -0.64 -12.67
CA PRO A 146 18.64 -1.65 -13.51
C PRO A 146 17.74 -2.85 -13.83
N PHE A 147 16.43 -2.73 -13.63
CA PHE A 147 15.46 -3.78 -13.93
C PHE A 147 14.90 -3.58 -15.33
N GLY A 148 14.87 -4.66 -16.11
CA GLY A 148 14.27 -4.64 -17.44
C GLY A 148 12.76 -4.41 -17.41
N ALA A 149 12.17 -4.26 -18.60
CA ALA A 149 10.72 -4.14 -18.76
C ALA A 149 9.99 -5.37 -18.17
N GLU A 150 10.54 -6.57 -18.37
CA GLU A 150 10.06 -7.77 -17.67
C GLU A 150 10.80 -7.93 -16.34
N LEU A 151 10.04 -8.02 -15.26
CA LEU A 151 10.62 -8.36 -13.95
C LEU A 151 10.73 -9.88 -13.84
N PRO A 152 11.69 -10.39 -13.07
CA PRO A 152 11.72 -11.79 -12.69
C PRO A 152 10.39 -12.22 -12.02
N ASP A 153 9.98 -13.48 -12.22
CA ASP A 153 8.69 -14.02 -11.75
C ASP A 153 8.77 -14.63 -10.33
N GLU A 154 9.89 -14.45 -9.64
CA GLU A 154 10.16 -14.92 -8.30
C GLU A 154 9.38 -14.12 -7.25
N PRO A 155 9.01 -14.74 -6.10
CA PRO A 155 8.20 -14.10 -5.06
C PRO A 155 8.76 -12.76 -4.55
N GLU A 156 10.09 -12.61 -4.53
CA GLU A 156 10.81 -11.43 -4.05
C GLU A 156 10.49 -10.16 -4.85
N PHE A 157 10.08 -10.31 -6.11
CA PHE A 157 9.79 -9.20 -7.02
C PHE A 157 8.32 -8.75 -6.98
N LEU A 158 7.43 -9.45 -6.26
CA LEU A 158 5.99 -9.15 -6.24
C LEU A 158 5.69 -7.75 -5.70
N LEU A 159 6.40 -7.30 -4.67
CA LEU A 159 6.21 -5.94 -4.13
C LEU A 159 6.64 -4.88 -5.13
N LEU A 160 7.76 -5.07 -5.82
CA LEU A 160 8.20 -4.17 -6.87
C LEU A 160 7.18 -4.14 -8.00
N ARG A 161 6.73 -5.30 -8.48
CA ARG A 161 5.72 -5.40 -9.55
C ARG A 161 4.41 -4.71 -9.18
N TYR A 162 3.92 -4.91 -7.96
CA TYR A 162 2.72 -4.25 -7.47
C TYR A 162 2.83 -2.72 -7.44
N VAL A 163 3.95 -2.19 -6.93
CA VAL A 163 4.16 -0.74 -6.85
C VAL A 163 4.43 -0.15 -8.24
N ARG A 164 5.14 -0.88 -9.12
CA ARG A 164 5.35 -0.51 -10.52
C ARG A 164 4.02 -0.40 -11.27
N GLY A 165 3.13 -1.38 -11.10
CA GLY A 165 1.81 -1.34 -11.71
C GLY A 165 0.96 -0.15 -11.26
N ARG A 166 1.03 0.21 -9.97
CA ARG A 166 0.41 1.44 -9.45
C ARG A 166 1.01 2.71 -10.07
N LEU A 167 2.34 2.75 -10.21
CA LEU A 167 3.04 3.89 -10.78
C LEU A 167 2.70 4.07 -12.25
N HIS A 168 2.78 3.02 -13.06
CA HIS A 168 2.39 3.06 -14.47
C HIS A 168 0.98 3.63 -14.65
N ALA A 169 0.02 3.15 -13.87
CA ALA A 169 -1.34 3.70 -13.93
C ALA A 169 -1.40 5.19 -13.52
N ALA A 170 -0.67 5.59 -12.47
CA ALA A 170 -0.63 6.98 -12.01
C ALA A 170 0.01 7.95 -13.01
N VAL A 171 0.93 7.47 -13.86
CA VAL A 171 1.59 8.27 -14.90
C VAL A 171 0.97 8.11 -16.30
N GLY A 172 -0.29 7.65 -16.36
CA GLY A 172 -1.04 7.59 -17.62
C GLY A 172 -0.77 6.37 -18.49
N ARG A 173 -0.21 5.29 -17.93
CA ARG A 173 0.03 3.99 -18.60
C ARG A 173 -0.85 2.88 -17.99
N PRO A 174 -2.19 2.97 -18.07
CA PRO A 174 -3.08 2.04 -17.36
C PRO A 174 -2.99 0.60 -17.87
N GLY A 175 -2.64 0.37 -19.14
CA GLY A 175 -2.44 -0.98 -19.70
C GLY A 175 -1.26 -1.72 -19.07
N GLU A 176 -0.09 -1.06 -19.02
CA GLU A 176 1.10 -1.56 -18.31
C GLU A 176 0.79 -1.77 -16.81
N GLY A 177 0.10 -0.82 -16.20
CA GLY A 177 -0.32 -0.90 -14.81
C GLY A 177 -1.19 -2.12 -14.51
N LEU A 178 -2.20 -2.39 -15.34
CA LEU A 178 -3.08 -3.56 -15.19
C LEU A 178 -2.34 -4.88 -15.46
N ALA A 179 -1.41 -4.92 -16.41
CA ALA A 179 -0.61 -6.10 -16.68
C ALA A 179 0.18 -6.54 -15.44
N ASP A 180 0.87 -5.60 -14.79
CA ASP A 180 1.62 -5.87 -13.56
C ASP A 180 0.72 -6.30 -12.39
N LEU A 181 -0.41 -5.62 -12.20
CA LEU A 181 -1.34 -5.90 -11.10
C LEU A 181 -2.04 -7.25 -11.26
N TYR A 182 -2.41 -7.63 -12.49
CA TYR A 182 -2.95 -8.96 -12.75
C TYR A 182 -1.90 -10.05 -12.63
N ARG A 183 -0.66 -9.79 -13.08
CA ARG A 183 0.45 -10.73 -12.87
C ARG A 183 0.68 -10.98 -11.38
N CYS A 184 0.59 -9.95 -10.54
CA CYS A 184 0.60 -10.12 -9.09
C CYS A 184 -0.49 -11.09 -8.62
N GLY A 185 -1.73 -10.92 -9.10
CA GLY A 185 -2.87 -11.80 -8.79
C GLY A 185 -2.64 -13.26 -9.17
N GLU A 186 -2.18 -13.50 -10.40
CA GLU A 186 -1.82 -14.84 -10.90
C GLU A 186 -0.74 -15.51 -10.03
N ARG A 187 0.29 -14.75 -9.65
CA ARG A 187 1.40 -15.27 -8.84
C ARG A 187 0.98 -15.57 -7.41
N VAL A 188 0.22 -14.70 -6.74
CA VAL A 188 -0.24 -14.99 -5.36
C VAL A 188 -1.22 -16.16 -5.31
N ALA A 189 -2.02 -16.35 -6.36
CA ALA A 189 -2.88 -17.53 -6.50
C ALA A 189 -2.03 -18.81 -6.64
N THR A 190 -1.03 -18.79 -7.53
CA THR A 190 -0.09 -19.91 -7.74
C THR A 190 0.66 -20.26 -6.44
N LEU A 191 1.12 -19.25 -5.71
CA LEU A 191 1.85 -19.42 -4.45
C LEU A 191 0.94 -19.74 -3.25
N ARG A 192 -0.39 -19.72 -3.43
CA ARG A 192 -1.38 -19.88 -2.34
C ARG A 192 -1.12 -18.91 -1.18
N ALA A 193 -0.75 -17.67 -1.51
CA ALA A 193 -0.30 -16.65 -0.58
C ALA A 193 -1.07 -15.32 -0.72
N ASP A 194 -2.32 -15.38 -1.21
CA ASP A 194 -3.18 -14.21 -1.41
C ASP A 194 -3.59 -13.57 -0.07
N HIS A 195 -2.88 -12.51 0.33
CA HIS A 195 -3.13 -11.77 1.56
C HIS A 195 -3.39 -10.29 1.27
N PRO A 196 -4.65 -9.82 1.30
CA PRO A 196 -5.01 -8.43 0.96
C PRO A 196 -4.38 -7.36 1.85
N GLY A 197 -3.92 -7.72 3.06
CA GLY A 197 -3.16 -6.81 3.93
C GLY A 197 -1.73 -6.53 3.45
N VAL A 198 -1.16 -7.42 2.62
CA VAL A 198 0.23 -7.35 2.14
C VAL A 198 0.27 -6.87 0.70
N LEU A 199 -0.52 -7.50 -0.18
CA LEU A 199 -0.53 -7.23 -1.62
C LEU A 199 -1.97 -7.00 -2.11
N PRO A 200 -2.56 -5.81 -1.89
CA PRO A 200 -3.94 -5.50 -2.28
C PRO A 200 -4.05 -5.19 -3.79
N TRP A 201 -3.71 -6.17 -4.62
CA TRP A 201 -3.66 -6.02 -6.07
C TRP A 201 -5.05 -5.78 -6.67
N ARG A 202 -6.12 -6.35 -6.07
CA ARG A 202 -7.50 -6.16 -6.55
C ARG A 202 -7.96 -4.72 -6.35
N SER A 203 -7.72 -4.14 -5.16
CA SER A 203 -7.99 -2.71 -4.92
C SER A 203 -7.23 -1.80 -5.89
N ALA A 204 -5.95 -2.09 -6.15
CA ALA A 204 -5.17 -1.33 -7.11
C ALA A 204 -5.74 -1.46 -8.53
N ALA A 205 -6.01 -2.69 -9.00
CA ALA A 205 -6.56 -2.93 -10.33
C ALA A 205 -7.95 -2.31 -10.50
N ALA A 206 -8.84 -2.42 -9.50
CA ALA A 206 -10.16 -1.78 -9.49
C ALA A 206 -10.08 -0.25 -9.62
N THR A 207 -9.08 0.37 -8.99
CA THR A 207 -8.82 1.81 -9.14
C THR A 207 -8.47 2.15 -10.60
N VAL A 208 -7.57 1.38 -11.23
CA VAL A 208 -7.19 1.60 -12.64
C VAL A 208 -8.37 1.36 -13.58
N LEU A 209 -9.12 0.28 -13.38
CA LEU A 209 -10.31 -0.08 -14.17
C LEU A 209 -11.38 1.02 -14.11
N THR A 210 -11.56 1.65 -12.95
CA THR A 210 -12.49 2.77 -12.80
C THR A 210 -12.02 3.98 -13.62
N GLY A 211 -10.73 4.28 -13.60
CA GLY A 211 -10.14 5.37 -14.40
C GLY A 211 -10.37 5.21 -15.91
N ILE A 212 -10.31 3.98 -16.42
CA ILE A 212 -10.54 3.68 -17.85
C ILE A 212 -12.00 3.35 -18.19
N GLY A 213 -12.94 3.50 -17.25
CA GLY A 213 -14.38 3.28 -17.48
C GLY A 213 -14.84 1.82 -17.49
N ALA A 214 -14.01 0.87 -17.07
CA ALA A 214 -14.34 -0.55 -16.96
C ALA A 214 -15.07 -0.87 -15.63
N ALA A 215 -16.22 -0.23 -15.41
CA ALA A 215 -16.92 -0.20 -14.12
C ALA A 215 -17.31 -1.60 -13.59
N GLU A 216 -17.82 -2.49 -14.44
CA GLU A 216 -18.21 -3.84 -14.00
C GLU A 216 -17.02 -4.66 -13.52
N ALA A 217 -15.87 -4.57 -14.21
CA ALA A 217 -14.65 -5.27 -13.81
C ALA A 217 -14.08 -4.72 -12.51
N ALA A 218 -14.09 -3.38 -12.36
CA ALA A 218 -13.70 -2.73 -11.12
C ALA A 218 -14.56 -3.19 -9.94
N GLU A 219 -15.89 -3.26 -10.13
CA GLU A 219 -16.83 -3.60 -9.06
C GLU A 219 -16.65 -5.06 -8.61
N ARG A 220 -16.42 -5.99 -9.56
CA ARG A 220 -16.13 -7.39 -9.24
C ARG A 220 -14.89 -7.51 -8.36
N LEU A 221 -13.77 -6.90 -8.75
CA LEU A 221 -12.51 -6.98 -8.00
C LEU A 221 -12.62 -6.33 -6.62
N ALA A 222 -13.27 -5.17 -6.52
CA ALA A 222 -13.48 -4.49 -5.25
C ALA A 222 -14.37 -5.33 -4.31
N ALA A 223 -15.46 -5.90 -4.81
CA ALA A 223 -16.35 -6.76 -4.04
C ALA A 223 -15.66 -8.06 -3.59
N GLU A 224 -14.82 -8.66 -4.43
CA GLU A 224 -14.04 -9.85 -4.09
C GLU A 224 -13.06 -9.56 -2.94
N GLU A 225 -12.33 -8.44 -2.99
CA GLU A 225 -11.40 -8.08 -1.91
C GLU A 225 -12.13 -7.74 -0.61
N VAL A 226 -13.29 -7.09 -0.66
CA VAL A 226 -14.15 -6.87 0.52
C VAL A 226 -14.61 -8.20 1.13
N ALA A 227 -15.05 -9.15 0.32
CA ALA A 227 -15.47 -10.46 0.81
C ALA A 227 -14.29 -11.22 1.47
N LEU A 228 -13.12 -11.19 0.83
CA LEU A 228 -11.91 -11.84 1.34
C LEU A 228 -11.44 -11.22 2.66
N THR A 229 -11.40 -9.89 2.75
CA THR A 229 -10.97 -9.18 3.96
C THR A 229 -11.93 -9.36 5.13
N ARG A 230 -13.25 -9.41 4.88
CA ARG A 230 -14.25 -9.75 5.90
C ARG A 230 -14.06 -11.17 6.42
N ARG A 231 -13.91 -12.15 5.52
CA ARG A 231 -13.70 -13.56 5.88
C ARG A 231 -12.50 -13.75 6.81
N HIS A 232 -11.44 -12.98 6.60
CA HIS A 232 -10.19 -13.11 7.35
C HIS A 232 -10.02 -12.12 8.50
N GLY A 233 -11.02 -11.27 8.77
CA GLY A 233 -10.96 -10.31 9.88
C GLY A 233 -9.86 -9.24 9.73
N LEU A 234 -9.47 -8.91 8.50
CA LEU A 234 -8.37 -7.98 8.22
C LEU A 234 -8.86 -6.53 8.24
N ALA A 235 -9.03 -5.93 9.42
CA ALA A 235 -9.70 -4.63 9.59
C ALA A 235 -9.12 -3.51 8.68
N SER A 236 -7.80 -3.30 8.66
CA SER A 236 -7.23 -2.26 7.80
C SER A 236 -7.36 -2.54 6.31
N ALA A 237 -7.22 -3.81 5.90
CA ALA A 237 -7.40 -4.20 4.51
C ALA A 237 -8.86 -4.05 4.08
N LEU A 238 -9.81 -4.38 4.97
CA LEU A 238 -11.24 -4.19 4.77
C LEU A 238 -11.56 -2.70 4.58
N GLY A 239 -11.01 -1.84 5.43
CA GLY A 239 -11.17 -0.39 5.30
C GLY A 239 -10.72 0.14 3.94
N ARG A 240 -9.55 -0.30 3.45
CA ARG A 240 -9.06 0.04 2.11
C ARG A 240 -9.98 -0.50 1.01
N ALA A 241 -10.38 -1.78 1.09
CA ALA A 241 -11.22 -2.41 0.07
C ALA A 241 -12.60 -1.73 -0.02
N LEU A 242 -13.20 -1.40 1.12
CA LEU A 242 -14.47 -0.66 1.19
C LEU A 242 -14.35 0.76 0.63
N ARG A 243 -13.21 1.44 0.85
CA ARG A 243 -12.93 2.76 0.25
C ARG A 243 -12.98 2.67 -1.28
N ILE A 244 -12.32 1.67 -1.86
CA ILE A 244 -12.34 1.44 -3.32
C ILE A 244 -13.76 1.06 -3.78
N GLN A 245 -14.44 0.15 -3.10
CA GLN A 245 -15.82 -0.21 -3.42
C GLN A 245 -16.75 1.01 -3.40
N GLY A 246 -16.57 1.93 -2.46
CA GLY A 246 -17.34 3.17 -2.40
C GLY A 246 -17.12 4.11 -3.58
N GLN A 247 -15.94 4.08 -4.20
CA GLN A 247 -15.62 4.87 -5.40
C GLN A 247 -16.13 4.21 -6.69
N VAL A 248 -16.11 2.89 -6.74
CA VAL A 248 -16.55 2.11 -7.92
C VAL A 248 -18.06 2.04 -8.00
N ARG A 249 -18.73 1.82 -6.87
CA ARG A 249 -20.18 1.60 -6.82
C ARG A 249 -20.94 2.93 -6.79
N PRO A 250 -21.90 3.17 -7.70
CA PRO A 250 -22.68 4.40 -7.70
C PRO A 250 -23.72 4.43 -6.57
N GLY A 251 -24.12 5.64 -6.19
CA GLY A 251 -25.31 5.89 -5.39
C GLY A 251 -25.19 5.51 -3.90
N PRO A 252 -26.32 5.21 -3.24
CA PRO A 252 -26.37 4.99 -1.79
C PRO A 252 -25.50 3.82 -1.31
N ALA A 253 -25.35 2.78 -2.12
CA ALA A 253 -24.55 1.63 -1.75
C ALA A 253 -23.04 1.93 -1.73
N GLY A 254 -22.55 2.76 -2.67
CA GLY A 254 -21.17 3.25 -2.63
C GLY A 254 -20.91 4.19 -1.46
N MET A 255 -21.87 5.08 -1.15
CA MET A 255 -21.81 5.93 0.04
C MET A 255 -21.71 5.11 1.32
N ALA A 256 -22.54 4.07 1.47
CA ALA A 256 -22.53 3.20 2.65
C ALA A 256 -21.18 2.48 2.82
N ALA A 257 -20.57 2.00 1.72
CA ALA A 257 -19.25 1.38 1.75
C ALA A 257 -18.16 2.38 2.17
N ALA A 258 -18.20 3.61 1.68
CA ALA A 258 -17.25 4.67 2.08
C ALA A 258 -17.42 5.10 3.55
N GLU A 259 -18.66 5.19 4.04
CA GLU A 259 -18.95 5.46 5.46
C GLU A 259 -18.47 4.30 6.35
N GLU A 260 -18.65 3.04 5.94
CA GLU A 260 -18.10 1.86 6.62
C GLU A 260 -16.57 1.86 6.62
N ALA A 261 -15.92 2.21 5.50
CA ALA A 261 -14.48 2.31 5.40
C ALA A 261 -13.89 3.24 6.47
N VAL A 262 -14.47 4.44 6.62
CA VAL A 262 -14.05 5.39 7.66
C VAL A 262 -14.22 4.82 9.06
N ARG A 263 -15.38 4.22 9.37
CA ARG A 263 -15.64 3.61 10.69
C ARG A 263 -14.67 2.47 11.02
N VAL A 264 -14.39 1.59 10.06
CA VAL A 264 -13.45 0.49 10.26
C VAL A 264 -12.04 1.03 10.49
N LEU A 265 -11.58 1.99 9.67
CA LEU A 265 -10.22 2.53 9.77
C LEU A 265 -9.98 3.36 11.04
N GLN A 266 -11.02 3.93 11.65
CA GLN A 266 -10.91 4.61 12.95
C GLN A 266 -10.32 3.72 14.04
N GLY A 267 -10.64 2.42 14.02
CA GLY A 267 -10.14 1.43 14.98
C GLY A 267 -8.77 0.84 14.63
N THR A 268 -8.09 1.35 13.60
CA THR A 268 -6.82 0.77 13.10
C THR A 268 -5.67 1.76 13.17
N PRO A 269 -4.41 1.30 13.23
CA PRO A 269 -3.24 2.18 13.24
C PRO A 269 -2.93 2.82 11.88
N ARG A 270 -3.69 2.51 10.81
CA ARG A 270 -3.44 2.98 9.44
C ARG A 270 -3.96 4.40 9.21
N ARG A 271 -3.30 5.39 9.82
CA ARG A 271 -3.72 6.80 9.78
C ARG A 271 -3.81 7.37 8.37
N PHE A 272 -2.86 7.04 7.49
CA PHE A 272 -2.88 7.53 6.11
C PHE A 272 -4.05 6.96 5.29
N GLU A 273 -4.38 5.68 5.46
CA GLU A 273 -5.56 5.08 4.83
C GLU A 273 -6.85 5.71 5.36
N ARG A 274 -6.93 6.00 6.68
CA ARG A 274 -8.05 6.72 7.29
C ARG A 274 -8.20 8.12 6.70
N ALA A 275 -7.11 8.86 6.55
CA ALA A 275 -7.12 10.19 5.93
C ALA A 275 -7.64 10.12 4.48
N THR A 276 -7.15 9.14 3.73
CA THR A 276 -7.56 8.90 2.34
C THR A 276 -9.06 8.57 2.26
N ALA A 277 -9.57 7.71 3.15
CA ALA A 277 -10.99 7.36 3.22
C ALA A 277 -11.88 8.56 3.58
N LEU A 278 -11.47 9.41 4.51
CA LEU A 278 -12.18 10.65 4.84
C LEU A 278 -12.25 11.57 3.62
N VAL A 279 -11.12 11.80 2.93
CA VAL A 279 -11.10 12.65 1.73
C VAL A 279 -11.97 12.08 0.61
N ASP A 280 -11.93 10.76 0.38
CA ASP A 280 -12.75 10.10 -0.64
C ASP A 280 -14.25 10.17 -0.31
N LEU A 281 -14.64 9.93 0.95
CA LEU A 281 -16.01 10.09 1.42
C LEU A 281 -16.49 11.54 1.27
N GLY A 282 -15.64 12.51 1.58
CA GLY A 282 -15.91 13.93 1.36
C GLY A 282 -16.22 14.26 -0.11
N GLY A 283 -15.48 13.66 -1.04
CA GLY A 283 -15.74 13.73 -2.47
C GLY A 283 -17.11 13.16 -2.85
N LEU A 284 -17.44 11.96 -2.36
CA LEU A 284 -18.75 11.34 -2.58
C LEU A 284 -19.90 12.18 -2.02
N LEU A 285 -19.75 12.73 -0.81
CA LEU A 285 -20.75 13.60 -0.17
C LEU A 285 -20.98 14.89 -0.97
N ASN A 286 -19.93 15.46 -1.57
CA ASN A 286 -20.05 16.60 -2.47
C ASN A 286 -20.85 16.26 -3.74
N LEU A 287 -20.58 15.10 -4.35
CA LEU A 287 -21.34 14.61 -5.51
C LEU A 287 -22.82 14.39 -5.17
N ALA A 288 -23.10 13.85 -3.97
CA ALA A 288 -24.44 13.68 -3.44
C ALA A 288 -25.08 14.99 -2.92
N ARG A 289 -24.46 16.16 -3.14
CA ARG A 289 -24.91 17.48 -2.69
C ARG A 289 -25.07 17.62 -1.15
N ARG A 290 -24.48 16.74 -0.35
CA ARG A 290 -24.48 16.74 1.14
C ARG A 290 -23.37 17.66 1.69
N ARG A 291 -23.30 18.92 1.23
CA ARG A 291 -22.18 19.85 1.47
C ARG A 291 -21.82 20.08 2.95
N PRO A 292 -22.77 20.24 3.91
CA PRO A 292 -22.41 20.46 5.31
C PRO A 292 -21.67 19.26 5.91
N GLN A 293 -22.05 18.03 5.53
CA GLN A 293 -21.40 16.81 6.00
C GLN A 293 -20.05 16.62 5.29
N ALA A 294 -19.99 16.89 3.98
CA ALA A 294 -18.73 16.86 3.23
C ALA A 294 -17.67 17.77 3.88
N ARG A 295 -18.03 19.00 4.27
CA ARG A 295 -17.10 19.95 4.91
C ARG A 295 -16.54 19.44 6.24
N ARG A 296 -17.35 18.75 7.07
CA ARG A 296 -16.88 18.18 8.34
C ARG A 296 -15.86 17.08 8.07
N VAL A 297 -16.24 16.09 7.26
CA VAL A 297 -15.38 14.95 6.90
C VAL A 297 -14.08 15.39 6.21
N LEU A 298 -14.15 16.38 5.31
CA LEU A 298 -12.97 16.91 4.61
C LEU A 298 -12.03 17.70 5.52
N ARG A 299 -12.54 18.33 6.59
CA ARG A 299 -11.69 18.99 7.58
C ARG A 299 -10.86 17.96 8.34
N ASP A 300 -11.51 16.91 8.85
CA ASP A 300 -10.85 15.82 9.58
C ASP A 300 -9.84 15.10 8.67
N GLY A 301 -10.22 14.88 7.40
CA GLY A 301 -9.33 14.29 6.40
C GLY A 301 -8.12 15.18 6.07
N LEU A 302 -8.32 16.50 5.97
CA LEU A 302 -7.24 17.46 5.71
C LEU A 302 -6.25 17.52 6.88
N GLU A 303 -6.75 17.63 8.11
CA GLU A 303 -5.92 17.66 9.32
C GLU A 303 -5.06 16.40 9.42
N LEU A 304 -5.68 15.22 9.28
CA LEU A 304 -4.96 13.96 9.33
C LEU A 304 -3.98 13.78 8.16
N ALA A 305 -4.29 14.30 6.97
CA ALA A 305 -3.37 14.29 5.83
C ALA A 305 -2.13 15.17 6.08
N GLN A 306 -2.29 16.31 6.75
CA GLN A 306 -1.19 17.18 7.18
C GLN A 306 -0.32 16.48 8.23
N GLU A 307 -0.94 15.85 9.23
CA GLU A 307 -0.23 15.05 10.24
C GLU A 307 0.55 13.89 9.60
N CYS A 308 0.01 13.28 8.54
CA CYS A 308 0.71 12.21 7.82
C CYS A 308 1.83 12.73 6.89
N GLY A 309 1.91 14.03 6.65
CA GLY A 309 2.90 14.63 5.76
C GLY A 309 2.69 14.32 4.28
N SER A 310 1.45 14.10 3.81
CA SER A 310 1.15 13.87 2.38
C SER A 310 0.69 15.16 1.68
N PRO A 311 1.55 15.84 0.89
CA PRO A 311 1.15 17.05 0.21
C PRO A 311 0.07 16.80 -0.85
N ALA A 312 0.13 15.67 -1.55
CA ALA A 312 -0.88 15.29 -2.54
C ALA A 312 -2.27 15.08 -1.93
N LEU A 313 -2.36 14.39 -0.78
CA LEU A 313 -3.64 14.20 -0.12
C LEU A 313 -4.20 15.51 0.45
N VAL A 314 -3.33 16.38 0.97
CA VAL A 314 -3.68 17.75 1.40
C VAL A 314 -4.25 18.57 0.23
N ALA A 315 -3.58 18.54 -0.93
CA ALA A 315 -4.05 19.23 -2.13
C ALA A 315 -5.42 18.70 -2.58
N ARG A 316 -5.61 17.36 -2.60
CA ARG A 316 -6.89 16.73 -2.94
C ARG A 316 -8.01 17.14 -1.98
N ALA A 317 -7.74 17.11 -0.68
CA ALA A 317 -8.71 17.53 0.35
C ALA A 317 -9.12 19.00 0.16
N ARG A 318 -8.16 19.90 -0.10
CA ARG A 318 -8.43 21.33 -0.37
C ARG A 318 -9.27 21.53 -1.63
N THR A 319 -8.98 20.80 -2.70
CA THR A 319 -9.78 20.83 -3.95
C THR A 319 -11.23 20.46 -3.68
N TYR A 320 -11.47 19.35 -2.96
CA TYR A 320 -12.83 18.94 -2.59
C TYR A 320 -13.49 19.92 -1.62
N TYR A 321 -12.73 20.51 -0.70
CA TYR A 321 -13.25 21.49 0.24
C TYR A 321 -13.72 22.77 -0.46
N ALA A 322 -13.01 23.20 -1.51
CA ALA A 322 -13.39 24.31 -2.38
C ALA A 322 -14.59 23.99 -3.29
N GLY A 323 -15.11 22.76 -3.27
CA GLY A 323 -16.22 22.32 -4.12
C GLY A 323 -15.83 22.12 -5.59
N ARG A 324 -14.54 22.06 -5.89
CA ARG A 324 -14.04 21.73 -7.24
C ARG A 324 -14.02 20.21 -7.38
N ALA A 325 -14.58 19.69 -8.47
CA ALA A 325 -14.37 18.30 -8.84
C ALA A 325 -12.88 18.07 -9.12
N PRO A 326 -12.31 16.89 -8.81
CA PRO A 326 -10.94 16.60 -9.20
C PRO A 326 -10.86 16.66 -10.73
N GLY A 327 -9.81 17.28 -11.26
CA GLY A 327 -9.45 17.06 -12.66
C GLY A 327 -9.23 15.56 -12.83
N ARG A 328 -9.87 14.96 -13.82
CA ARG A 328 -9.53 13.60 -14.23
C ARG A 328 -8.08 13.67 -14.74
N CYS A 329 -7.15 13.12 -13.98
CA CYS A 329 -5.82 12.77 -14.48
C CYS A 329 -5.95 11.51 -15.33
#